data_AF-A0A1V1I157-F1
#
_entry.id   AF-A0A1V1I157-F1
#
_cell.length_a   1.000
_cell.length_b   1.000
_cell.length_c   1.000
_cell.angle_alpha   90.00
_cell.angle_beta   90.00
_cell.angle_gamma   90.00
#
_symmetry.space_group_name_H-M   'P 1'
#
loop_
_entity.id
_entity.type
_entity.pdbx_description
1 polymer ?
#
loop_
_entity_poly.entity_id
_entity_poly.type
_entity_poly.pdbx_seq_one_letter_code
_entity_poly.pdbx_strand_id
1 'polypeptide(L)' 'MDNICQLCDRKVDKLTKHHLLPREEGGNEEHISYICSDCHRQIHALYTR' A
#
# COMPACT_ATOMS: atom_id res chain seq x y z
N MET A 1 -7.16 16.01 8.46
CA MET A 1 -6.06 15.16 7.97
C MET A 1 -6.50 14.62 6.63
N ASP A 2 -5.77 14.97 5.57
CA ASP A 2 -6.03 14.47 4.23
C ASP A 2 -5.40 13.10 4.05
N ASN A 3 -6.19 12.12 3.62
CA ASN A 3 -5.71 10.78 3.31
C ASN A 3 -5.16 10.77 1.88
N ILE A 4 -3.87 11.04 1.72
CA ILE A 4 -3.17 11.02 0.43
C ILE A 4 -2.55 9.64 0.20
N CYS A 5 -2.84 9.02 -0.95
CA CYS A 5 -2.26 7.74 -1.33
C CYS A 5 -0.77 7.88 -1.67
N GLN A 6 0.10 7.09 -1.02
CA GLN A 6 1.56 7.15 -1.25
C GLN A 6 2.02 6.58 -2.60
N LEU A 7 1.12 6.04 -3.43
CA LEU A 7 1.44 5.53 -4.77
C LEU A 7 0.97 6.44 -5.91
N CYS A 8 -0.25 7.00 -5.80
CA CYS A 8 -0.84 7.80 -6.89
C CYS A 8 -1.12 9.25 -6.50
N ASP A 9 -0.74 9.68 -5.30
CA ASP A 9 -0.85 11.06 -4.78
C ASP A 9 -2.28 11.65 -4.76
N ARG A 10 -3.30 10.82 -4.96
CA ARG A 10 -4.71 11.23 -4.89
C ARG A 10 -5.19 11.28 -3.44
N LYS A 11 -6.00 12.29 -3.13
CA LYS A 11 -6.81 12.35 -1.90
C LYS A 11 -7.97 11.35 -2.02
N VAL A 12 -8.09 10.47 -1.02
CA VAL A 12 -9.10 9.39 -0.98
C VAL A 12 -9.77 9.34 0.39
N ASP A 13 -10.91 8.65 0.51
CA ASP A 13 -11.60 8.52 1.80
C ASP A 13 -10.83 7.63 2.78
N LYS A 14 -10.20 6.56 2.29
CA LYS A 14 -9.54 5.54 3.13
C LYS A 14 -8.25 5.04 2.48
N LEU A 15 -7.26 4.79 3.34
CA LEU A 15 -6.02 4.11 2.98
C LEU A 15 -6.00 2.71 3.60
N THR A 16 -5.23 1.83 2.98
CA THR A 16 -4.99 0.46 3.42
C THR A 16 -3.49 0.27 3.66
N LYS A 17 -3.14 -0.54 4.65
CA LYS A 17 -1.75 -0.95 4.90
C LYS A 17 -1.35 -1.97 3.84
N HIS A 18 -0.25 -1.70 3.14
CA HIS A 18 0.37 -2.65 2.23
C HIS A 18 1.84 -2.85 2.65
N HIS A 19 2.30 -4.10 2.71
CA HIS A 19 3.68 -4.41 3.06
C HIS A 19 4.47 -4.51 1.76
N LEU A 20 5.42 -3.59 1.54
CA LEU A 20 6.28 -3.57 0.35
C LEU A 20 7.32 -4.69 0.38
N LEU A 21 7.70 -5.14 1.58
CA LEU A 21 8.45 -6.36 1.81
C LEU A 21 7.51 -7.36 2.50
N PRO A 22 7.25 -8.55 1.94
CA PRO A 22 6.46 -9.57 2.60
C PRO A 22 6.98 -9.89 4.00
N ARG A 23 6.07 -10.16 4.94
CA ARG A 23 6.43 -10.48 6.33
C ARG A 23 7.30 -11.74 6.44
N GLU A 24 7.08 -12.71 5.55
CA GLU A 24 7.87 -13.94 5.48
C GLU A 24 9.33 -13.70 5.07
N GLU A 25 9.61 -12.57 4.41
CA GLU A 25 10.96 -12.16 3.98
C GLU A 25 11.60 -11.14 4.93
N GLY A 26 11.01 -10.93 6.11
CA GLY A 26 11.51 -9.97 7.11
C GLY A 26 10.85 -8.59 7.06
N GLY A 27 9.76 -8.43 6.29
CA GLY A 27 8.97 -7.20 6.28
C GLY A 27 8.44 -6.80 7.65
N ASN A 28 8.69 -5.55 8.04
CA ASN A 28 8.28 -4.97 9.32
C ASN A 28 7.53 -3.64 9.10
N GLU A 29 7.30 -2.86 10.17
CA GLU A 29 6.53 -1.60 10.07
C GLU A 29 7.18 -0.53 9.19
N GLU A 30 8.51 -0.52 9.06
CA GLU A 30 9.21 0.45 8.21
C GLU A 30 9.02 0.15 6.70
N HIS A 31 8.52 -1.04 6.38
CA HIS A 31 8.21 -1.48 5.01
C HIS A 31 6.72 -1.31 4.65
N ILE A 32 5.93 -0.64 5.50
CA ILE A 32 4.50 -0.42 5.25
C ILE A 32 4.29 0.86 4.43
N SER A 33 3.52 0.75 3.36
CA SER A 33 2.98 1.89 2.61
C SER A 33 1.47 1.98 2.79
N TYR A 34 0.95 3.20 2.95
CA TYR A 34 -0.47 3.50 3.02
C TYR A 34 -0.97 3.93 1.64
N ILE A 35 -1.74 3.05 1.01
CA ILE A 35 -2.22 3.22 -0.36
C ILE A 35 -3.74 3.03 -0.44
N CYS A 36 -4.38 3.62 -1.45
CA CYS A 36 -5.81 3.43 -1.66
C CYS A 36 -6.13 2.00 -2.12
N SER A 37 -7.39 1.59 -1.95
CA SER A 37 -7.82 0.21 -2.28
C SER A 37 -7.60 -0.15 -3.76
N ASP A 38 -7.76 0.80 -4.69
CA ASP A 38 -7.50 0.57 -6.11
C ASP A 38 -6.03 0.26 -6.39
N CYS A 39 -5.12 1.07 -5.83
CA CYS A 39 -3.68 0.85 -5.94
C CYS A 39 -3.27 -0.48 -5.30
N HIS A 40 -3.83 -0.82 -4.14
CA HIS A 40 -3.53 -2.08 -3.46
C HIS A 40 -3.90 -3.29 -4.31
N ARG A 41 -5.11 -3.29 -4.88
CA ARG A 41 -5.54 -4.35 -5.81
C ARG A 41 -4.64 -4.39 -7.05
N GLN A 42 -4.25 -3.23 -7.57
CA GLN A 42 -3.38 -3.15 -8.76
C GLN A 42 -1.99 -3.72 -8.49
N ILE A 43 -1.37 -3.43 -7.34
CA ILE A 43 -0.08 -4.02 -6.97
C ILE A 43 -0.18 -5.55 -6.94
N HIS A 44 -1.18 -6.12 -6.27
CA HIS A 44 -1.34 -7.58 -6.22
C HIS A 44 -1.71 -8.21 -7.57
N ALA A 45 -2.29 -7.44 -8.50
CA ALA A 45 -2.56 -7.91 -9.85
C ALA A 45 -1.29 -7.90 -10.73
N LEU A 46 -0.38 -6.94 -10.53
CA LEU A 46 0.84 -6.78 -11.33
C LEU A 46 2.03 -7.54 -10.76
N TYR A 47 2.13 -7.63 -9.44
CA TYR A 47 3.21 -8.26 -8.70
C TYR A 47 2.63 -9.42 -7.88
N THR A 48 3.26 -10.59 -7.98
CA THR A 48 2.84 -11.74 -7.18
C THR A 48 3.44 -11.59 -5.79
N ARG A 49 2.63 -11.00 -4.89
CA ARG A 49 2.77 -10.83 -3.44
C ARG A 49 4.13 -10.33 -2.93
#